data_AF-T1GA13-F1
#
_entry.id   AF-T1GA13-F1
#
_cell.length_a   1.000
_cell.length_b   1.000
_cell.length_c   1.000
_cell.angle_alpha   90.00
_cell.angle_beta   90.00
_cell.angle_gamma   90.00
#
_symmetry.space_group_name_H-M   'P 1'
#
loop_
_entity.id
_entity.type
_entity.pdbx_description
1 polymer ?
#
loop_
_entity_poly.entity_id
_entity_poly.type
_entity_poly.pdbx_seq_one_letter_code
_entity_poly.pdbx_strand_id
1 'polypeptide(L)'
;MTKLAAKELNIERLDVSESLAMEMFADNPYKKQQIPDIANSGENSNVTLYRLGNHIDISRGPMVQNTRFLGKCTISSVHEVGKDEKLGIYRVQGVALPAGTILNHFAYSILEDRSKKLNPARLPTEPFEEQALMA
;
A
#
# COMPACT_ATOMS: atom_id res chain seq x y z
N MET A 1 11.06 -8.55 6.10
CA MET A 1 11.00 -8.60 4.62
C MET A 1 11.79 -9.75 4.00
N THR A 2 13.02 -10.02 4.43
CA THR A 2 13.85 -11.14 3.89
C THR A 2 13.14 -12.50 3.90
N LYS A 3 12.44 -12.84 4.99
CA LYS A 3 11.65 -14.09 5.07
C LYS A 3 10.49 -14.17 4.08
N LEU A 4 9.91 -13.03 3.67
CA LEU A 4 8.80 -12.98 2.71
C LEU A 4 9.32 -13.10 1.27
N ALA A 5 10.44 -12.44 0.97
CA ALA A 5 11.12 -12.56 -0.31
C ALA A 5 11.52 -14.02 -0.60
N ALA A 6 12.07 -14.71 0.40
CA ALA A 6 12.48 -16.11 0.29
C ALA A 6 11.33 -17.12 0.08
N LYS A 7 10.07 -16.72 0.32
CA LYS A 7 8.90 -17.59 0.05
C LYS A 7 8.45 -17.59 -1.41
N GLU A 8 8.92 -16.63 -2.21
CA GLU A 8 8.62 -16.51 -3.64
C GLU A 8 7.12 -16.64 -3.99
N LEU A 9 6.27 -16.00 -3.19
CA LEU A 9 4.83 -16.06 -3.38
C LEU A 9 4.41 -15.19 -4.57
N ASN A 10 3.46 -15.70 -5.36
CA ASN A 10 2.82 -14.91 -6.40
C ASN A 10 1.84 -13.90 -5.78
N ILE A 11 1.78 -12.72 -6.37
CA ILE A 11 0.78 -11.70 -6.06
C ILE A 11 -0.32 -11.85 -7.12
N GLU A 12 -1.48 -12.31 -6.68
CA GLU A 12 -2.62 -12.59 -7.54
C GLU A 12 -3.54 -11.37 -7.61
N ARG A 13 -3.86 -10.93 -8.83
CA ARG A 13 -4.85 -9.88 -9.06
C ARG A 13 -6.25 -10.50 -9.08
N LEU A 14 -7.16 -9.93 -8.31
CA LEU A 14 -8.56 -10.31 -8.23
C LEU A 14 -9.41 -9.07 -8.52
N ASP A 15 -10.20 -9.09 -9.59
CA ASP A 15 -11.18 -8.03 -9.85
C ASP A 15 -12.54 -8.53 -9.33
N VAL A 16 -13.08 -7.84 -8.32
CA VAL A 16 -14.31 -8.24 -7.62
C VAL A 16 -15.35 -7.14 -7.66
N SER A 17 -16.62 -7.49 -7.42
CA SER A 17 -17.69 -6.50 -7.26
C SER A 17 -17.53 -5.71 -5.96
N GLU A 18 -18.05 -4.48 -5.94
CA GLU A 18 -18.11 -3.63 -4.74
C GLU A 18 -18.74 -4.35 -3.54
N SER A 19 -19.85 -5.07 -3.78
CA SER A 19 -20.57 -5.83 -2.74
C SER A 19 -19.69 -6.89 -2.07
N LEU A 20 -18.91 -7.64 -2.85
CA LEU A 20 -18.02 -8.67 -2.33
C LEU A 20 -16.82 -8.06 -1.60
N ALA A 21 -16.27 -6.97 -2.12
CA ALA A 21 -15.21 -6.23 -1.44
C ALA A 21 -15.66 -5.71 -0.06
N MET A 22 -16.89 -5.19 0.03
CA MET A 22 -17.50 -4.72 1.28
C MET A 22 -17.67 -5.83 2.32
N GLU A 23 -17.95 -7.06 1.87
CA GLU A 23 -18.01 -8.24 2.74
C GLU A 23 -16.60 -8.66 3.19
N MET A 24 -15.64 -8.73 2.27
CA MET A 24 -14.25 -9.12 2.58
C MET A 24 -13.57 -8.20 3.60
N PHE A 25 -13.88 -6.90 3.58
CA PHE A 25 -13.30 -5.89 4.48
C PHE A 25 -14.27 -5.41 5.57
N ALA A 26 -15.30 -6.20 5.91
CA ALA A 26 -16.31 -5.82 6.90
C ALA A 26 -15.71 -5.43 8.26
N ASP A 27 -14.62 -6.08 8.66
CA ASP A 27 -13.93 -5.85 9.94
C ASP A 27 -13.05 -4.58 9.96
N ASN A 28 -12.72 -4.02 8.79
CA ASN A 28 -11.84 -2.86 8.68
C ASN A 28 -12.62 -1.60 8.27
N PRO A 29 -12.97 -0.72 9.22
CA PRO A 29 -13.81 0.45 8.94
C PRO A 29 -13.17 1.42 7.95
N TYR A 30 -11.85 1.58 7.99
CA TYR A 30 -11.12 2.50 7.09
C TYR A 30 -11.14 2.03 5.64
N LYS A 31 -10.91 0.74 5.41
CA LYS A 31 -10.97 0.17 4.04
C LYS A 31 -12.40 0.18 3.52
N LYS A 32 -13.38 -0.15 4.38
CA LYS A 32 -14.79 -0.16 4.02
C LYS A 32 -15.28 1.21 3.53
N GLN A 33 -14.83 2.30 4.15
CA GLN A 33 -15.17 3.66 3.71
C GLN A 33 -14.58 4.03 2.34
N GLN A 34 -13.42 3.46 1.96
CA GLN A 34 -12.74 3.78 0.70
C GLN A 34 -13.25 2.96 -0.49
N ILE A 35 -13.88 1.80 -0.25
CA ILE A 35 -14.32 0.89 -1.30
C ILE A 35 -15.27 1.57 -2.32
N PRO A 36 -16.30 2.33 -1.91
CA PRO A 36 -17.20 2.98 -2.87
C PRO A 36 -16.48 3.95 -3.80
N ASP A 37 -15.56 4.77 -3.25
CA ASP A 37 -14.77 5.72 -4.04
C ASP A 37 -13.84 5.00 -5.04
N ILE A 38 -13.29 3.85 -4.65
CA ILE A 38 -12.43 3.04 -5.52
C ILE A 38 -13.25 2.37 -6.63
N ALA A 39 -14.43 1.83 -6.31
CA ALA A 39 -15.32 1.20 -7.28
C ALA A 39 -15.80 2.21 -8.34
N ASN A 40 -16.13 3.44 -7.92
CA ASN A 40 -16.57 4.50 -8.83
C ASN A 40 -15.48 4.99 -9.80
N SER A 41 -14.20 4.91 -9.40
CA SER A 41 -13.07 5.21 -10.28
C SER A 41 -12.67 4.02 -11.19
N GLY A 42 -13.18 2.82 -10.93
CA GLY A 42 -12.80 1.59 -11.64
C GLY A 42 -13.60 1.36 -12.93
N GLU A 43 -12.97 0.67 -13.89
CA GLU A 43 -13.69 0.18 -15.07
C GLU A 43 -14.75 -0.85 -14.65
N ASN A 44 -16.00 -0.65 -15.08
CA ASN A 44 -17.15 -1.52 -14.79
C ASN A 44 -17.53 -1.65 -13.30
N SER A 45 -17.25 -0.63 -12.47
CA SER A 45 -17.59 -0.63 -11.03
C SER A 45 -16.94 -1.77 -10.23
N ASN A 46 -15.82 -2.30 -10.72
CA ASN A 46 -15.07 -3.36 -10.06
C ASN A 46 -13.98 -2.76 -9.15
N VAL A 47 -13.67 -3.49 -8.08
CA VAL A 47 -12.58 -3.18 -7.15
C VAL A 47 -11.44 -4.17 -7.39
N THR A 48 -10.26 -3.64 -7.73
CA THR A 48 -9.06 -4.47 -7.88
C THR A 48 -8.44 -4.76 -6.52
N LEU A 49 -8.34 -6.04 -6.20
CA LEU A 49 -7.70 -6.58 -5.01
C LEU A 49 -6.44 -7.35 -5.39
N TYR A 50 -5.50 -7.41 -4.45
CA TYR A 50 -4.29 -8.21 -4.57
C TYR A 50 -4.18 -9.18 -3.42
N ARG A 51 -4.06 -10.47 -3.75
CA ARG A 51 -3.84 -11.54 -2.80
C ARG A 51 -2.37 -11.94 -2.78
N LEU A 52 -1.79 -11.96 -1.58
CA LEU A 52 -0.46 -12.47 -1.31
C LEU A 52 -0.56 -13.57 -0.24
N GLY A 53 -0.64 -14.83 -0.68
CA GLY A 53 -0.84 -15.98 0.20
C GLY A 53 -2.17 -15.86 0.96
N ASN A 54 -2.10 -15.56 2.26
CA ASN A 54 -3.26 -15.42 3.15
C ASN A 54 -3.66 -13.96 3.40
N HIS A 55 -2.96 -12.99 2.79
CA HIS A 55 -3.24 -11.58 2.95
C HIS A 55 -3.91 -11.03 1.69
N ILE A 56 -4.93 -10.19 1.85
CA ILE A 56 -5.64 -9.52 0.77
C ILE A 56 -5.64 -8.02 1.06
N ASP A 57 -5.29 -7.24 0.04
CA ASP A 57 -5.29 -5.79 0.14
C ASP A 57 -5.86 -5.12 -1.12
N ILE A 58 -6.35 -3.89 -0.94
CA ILE A 58 -6.86 -3.04 -2.01
C ILE A 58 -5.71 -2.14 -2.47
N SER A 59 -5.42 -2.10 -3.76
CA SER A 59 -4.42 -1.18 -4.30
C SER A 59 -4.79 -0.73 -5.71
N ARG A 60 -4.36 0.47 -6.08
CA ARG A 60 -4.54 1.03 -7.43
C ARG A 60 -3.31 0.76 -8.28
N GLY A 61 -3.54 0.49 -9.57
CA GLY A 61 -2.49 0.23 -10.56
C GLY A 61 -1.92 -1.19 -10.49
N PRO A 62 -0.98 -1.52 -11.40
CA PRO A 62 -0.37 -2.84 -11.47
C PRO A 62 0.63 -3.07 -10.33
N MET A 63 0.69 -4.30 -9.84
CA MET A 63 1.64 -4.74 -8.82
C MET A 63 2.77 -5.60 -9.42
N VAL A 64 3.88 -5.72 -8.70
CA VAL A 64 4.91 -6.72 -9.04
C VAL A 64 4.34 -8.13 -8.93
N GLN A 65 4.79 -9.04 -9.79
CA GLN A 65 4.17 -10.37 -9.91
C GLN A 65 4.50 -11.33 -8.76
N ASN A 66 5.68 -11.20 -8.14
CA ASN A 66 6.18 -12.18 -7.18
C ASN A 66 7.07 -11.54 -6.10
N THR A 67 7.04 -12.08 -4.88
CA THR A 67 7.85 -11.55 -3.76
C THR A 67 9.36 -11.73 -3.94
N ARG A 68 9.82 -12.59 -4.86
CA ARG A 68 11.24 -12.75 -5.18
C ARG A 68 11.89 -11.46 -5.69
N PHE A 69 11.11 -10.55 -6.25
CA PHE A 69 11.61 -9.27 -6.75
C PHE A 69 11.93 -8.29 -5.62
N LEU A 70 11.58 -8.60 -4.37
CA LEU A 70 11.93 -7.81 -3.20
C LEU A 70 13.42 -7.99 -2.88
N GLY A 71 14.19 -6.91 -3.00
CA GLY A 71 15.58 -6.84 -2.56
C GLY A 71 15.71 -6.32 -1.13
N LYS A 72 16.70 -5.45 -0.91
CA LYS A 72 16.93 -4.83 0.41
C LYS A 72 15.74 -3.94 0.77
N CYS A 73 15.16 -4.14 1.95
CA CYS A 73 14.06 -3.32 2.45
C CYS A 73 14.29 -2.98 3.92
N THR A 74 14.21 -1.69 4.24
CA THR A 74 14.35 -1.13 5.58
C THR A 74 13.10 -0.35 5.94
N ILE A 75 12.56 -0.60 7.13
CA ILE A 75 11.58 0.30 7.77
C ILE A 75 12.38 1.33 8.57
N SER A 76 12.22 2.61 8.24
CA SER A 76 13.10 3.69 8.70
C SER A 76 12.53 4.49 9.86
N SER A 77 11.24 4.80 9.83
CA SER A 77 10.60 5.67 10.80
C SER A 77 9.11 5.37 10.95
N VAL A 78 8.56 5.79 12.09
CA VAL A 78 7.13 5.79 12.36
C VAL A 78 6.77 7.20 12.81
N HIS A 79 5.77 7.79 12.16
CA HIS A 79 5.30 9.14 12.46
C HIS A 79 3.83 9.08 12.85
N GLU A 80 3.45 9.80 13.91
CA GLU A 80 2.04 10.07 14.20
C GLU A 80 1.58 11.20 13.27
N VAL A 81 0.58 10.93 12.41
CA VAL A 81 0.17 11.89 11.36
C VAL A 81 -1.24 12.42 11.60
N GLY A 82 -2.01 11.79 12.48
CA GLY A 82 -3.32 12.30 12.87
C GLY A 82 -3.76 11.72 14.20
N LYS A 83 -4.49 12.51 14.96
CA LYS A 83 -5.35 12.03 16.04
C LYS A 83 -6.77 12.11 15.52
N ASP A 84 -7.32 10.99 15.12
CA ASP A 84 -8.77 10.89 15.01
C ASP A 84 -9.33 10.84 16.45
N GLU A 85 -10.56 11.29 16.68
CA GLU A 85 -11.14 11.46 18.04
C GLU A 85 -11.12 10.17 18.88
N LYS A 86 -10.86 9.01 18.26
CA LYS A 86 -10.84 7.68 18.89
C LYS A 86 -9.58 6.84 18.67
N LEU A 87 -8.75 7.12 17.64
CA LEU A 87 -7.54 6.34 17.32
C LEU A 87 -6.43 7.20 16.73
N GLY A 88 -5.19 7.00 17.21
CA GLY A 88 -4.00 7.61 16.63
C GLY A 88 -3.62 6.94 15.31
N ILE A 89 -3.44 7.74 14.25
CA ILE A 89 -3.00 7.27 12.93
C ILE A 89 -1.47 7.36 12.87
N TYR A 90 -0.84 6.20 12.71
CA TYR A 90 0.61 6.09 12.54
C TYR A 90 0.97 5.76 11.10
N ARG A 91 1.94 6.49 10.56
CA ARG A 91 2.55 6.24 9.26
C ARG A 91 3.88 5.54 9.45
N VAL A 92 3.93 4.28 9.04
CA VAL A 92 5.15 3.48 8.97
C VAL A 92 5.82 3.74 7.62
N GLN A 93 7.07 4.19 7.63
CA GLN A 93 7.83 4.55 6.43
C GLN A 93 9.07 3.68 6.29
N GLY A 94 9.50 3.50 5.05
CA GLY A 94 10.66 2.70 4.72
C GLY A 94 11.10 2.89 3.27
N VAL A 95 12.22 2.25 2.94
CA VAL A 95 12.77 2.21 1.60
C VAL A 95 13.01 0.75 1.20
N ALA A 96 12.80 0.45 -0.08
CA ALA A 96 13.09 -0.86 -0.64
C ALA A 96 13.76 -0.73 -2.01
N LEU A 97 14.61 -1.68 -2.33
CA LEU A 97 15.20 -1.87 -3.64
C LEU A 97 14.69 -3.17 -4.25
N PRO A 98 14.53 -3.25 -5.58
CA PRO A 98 14.27 -4.51 -6.24
C PRO A 98 15.51 -5.42 -6.17
N ALA A 99 15.30 -6.73 -6.20
CA ALA A 99 16.37 -7.72 -6.05
C ALA A 99 17.49 -7.59 -7.11
N GLY A 100 17.16 -7.10 -8.30
CA GLY A 100 18.13 -6.85 -9.38
C GLY A 100 18.98 -5.59 -9.21
N THR A 101 18.64 -4.70 -8.27
CA THR A 101 19.35 -3.44 -8.08
C THR A 101 20.22 -3.51 -6.83
N ILE A 102 21.53 -3.56 -7.05
CA ILE A 102 22.53 -3.61 -5.97
C ILE A 102 23.07 -2.20 -5.74
N LEU A 103 22.94 -1.70 -4.51
CA LEU A 103 23.63 -0.49 -4.05
C LEU A 103 24.63 -0.85 -2.96
N ASN A 104 25.75 -0.12 -2.94
CA ASN A 104 26.70 -0.21 -1.83
C ASN A 104 26.08 0.33 -0.53
N HIS A 105 26.70 -0.02 0.59
CA HIS A 105 26.18 0.34 1.92
C HIS A 105 26.03 1.85 2.12
N PHE A 106 26.99 2.63 1.64
CA PHE A 106 27.00 4.10 1.79
C PHE A 106 25.88 4.78 0.98
N ALA A 107 25.67 4.38 -0.26
CA ALA A 107 24.62 4.93 -1.09
C ALA A 107 23.23 4.53 -0.56
N TYR A 108 23.09 3.31 -0.05
CA TYR A 108 21.84 2.89 0.59
C TYR A 108 21.58 3.65 1.90
N SER A 109 22.60 3.96 2.70
CA SER A 109 22.40 4.72 3.94
C SER A 109 21.90 6.14 3.68
N ILE A 110 22.30 6.76 2.56
CA ILE A 110 21.73 8.06 2.14
C ILE A 110 20.22 7.95 1.90
N LEU A 111 19.76 6.86 1.27
CA LEU A 111 18.32 6.61 1.05
C LEU A 111 17.60 6.34 2.37
N GLU A 112 18.21 5.57 3.28
CA GLU A 112 17.67 5.33 4.62
C GLU A 112 17.51 6.64 5.39
N ASP A 113 18.50 7.52 5.38
CA ASP A 113 18.42 8.82 6.06
C ASP A 113 17.34 9.73 5.47
N ARG A 114 17.18 9.72 4.15
CA ARG A 114 16.07 10.43 3.49
C ARG A 114 14.70 9.88 3.89
N SER A 115 14.60 8.56 4.04
CA SER A 115 13.35 7.86 4.38
C SER A 115 12.90 8.06 5.83
N LYS A 116 13.74 8.61 6.71
CA LYS A 116 13.36 8.98 8.09
C LYS A 116 12.55 10.27 8.17
N LYS A 117 12.58 11.11 7.12
CA LYS A 117 11.84 12.37 7.08
C LYS A 117 10.39 12.10 6.70
N LEU A 118 9.45 12.70 7.44
CA LEU A 118 8.03 12.56 7.19
C LEU A 118 7.68 12.90 5.74
N ASN A 119 7.19 11.89 5.00
CA ASN A 119 6.59 12.12 3.68
C ASN A 119 5.21 12.79 3.83
N PRO A 120 5.00 14.01 3.27
CA PRO A 120 3.71 14.72 3.30
C PRO A 120 2.67 14.15 2.33
N ALA A 121 2.92 12.99 1.71
CA ALA A 121 1.94 12.34 0.84
C ALA A 121 0.59 12.13 1.55
N ARG A 122 -0.48 12.12 0.75
CA ARG A 122 -1.89 12.06 1.15
C ARG A 122 -2.20 11.09 2.30
N LEU A 123 -3.12 11.47 3.16
CA LEU A 123 -3.66 10.61 4.22
C LEU A 123 -4.85 9.77 3.75
N PRO A 124 -5.12 8.60 4.37
CA PRO A 124 -6.28 7.77 4.03
C PRO A 124 -7.64 8.48 4.15
N THR A 125 -7.71 9.57 4.91
CA THR A 125 -8.91 10.39 5.16
C THR A 125 -9.16 11.47 4.12
N GLU A 126 -8.18 11.79 3.27
CA GLU A 126 -8.33 12.81 2.22
C GLU A 126 -8.90 12.15 0.95
N PRO A 127 -9.65 12.84 0.07
CA PRO A 127 -10.20 12.27 -1.19
C PRO A 127 -9.15 12.10 -2.30
N PHE A 128 -9.44 11.25 -3.31
CA PHE A 128 -8.52 10.99 -4.43
C PHE A 128 -8.51 12.16 -5.43
N GLU A 129 -7.32 12.62 -5.83
CA GLU A 129 -7.10 13.83 -6.67
C GLU A 129 -7.80 13.81 -8.04
N GLU A 130 -8.24 12.65 -8.54
CA GLU A 130 -9.06 12.56 -9.76
C GLU A 130 -10.39 13.35 -9.66
N GLN A 131 -10.90 13.57 -8.44
CA GLN A 131 -12.07 14.43 -8.21
C GLN A 131 -11.73 15.93 -8.16
N ALA A 132 -10.46 16.31 -7.95
CA ALA A 132 -10.05 17.71 -7.87
C ALA A 132 -9.82 18.36 -9.24
N LEU A 133 -9.64 17.56 -10.29
CA LEU A 133 -9.52 18.04 -11.68
C LEU A 133 -10.88 18.10 -12.42
N MET A 134 -11.96 17.61 -11.80
CA MET A 134 -13.33 17.65 -12.35
C MET A 134 -14.28 18.56 -11.57
N ALA A 135 -13.76 19.41 -10.66
CA ALA A 135 -14.51 20.41 -9.90
C ALA A 135 -14.16 21.84 -10.33
#